data_AF-A0A1E1GK13-F1
#
_entry.id   AF-A0A1E1GK13-F1
#
_cell.length_a   1.000
_cell.length_b   1.000
_cell.length_c   1.000
_cell.angle_alpha   90.00
_cell.angle_beta   90.00
_cell.angle_gamma   90.00
#
_symmetry.space_group_name_H-M   'P 1'
#
loop_
_entity.id
_entity.type
_entity.pdbx_description
1 polymer ?
#
loop_
_entity_poly.entity_id
_entity_poly.type
_entity_poly.pdbx_seq_one_letter_code
_entity_poly.pdbx_strand_id
1 'polypeptide(L)'
;GDTNVIGQFEHVFGLFWGPLCCSDSPALLAVQHKKHVTVWQLQLSALEQNKLLCTQTCEMSEPFPLLSQGCVWHPKLDILAVLTKRDTSVLFSVRVDNRRIKADIKGSGLIHCACWTKDGTRLVVAIGSALHSYIWNDIHKSLVACSFCPIFDVGGYICAIEATGEAQVAVATELPLDKLCGLNAGIAFDLPTETEAMQGHGSHMSDDDSLLESRRKSFESERSYIPSSGPLDLTHLLARHRRSDPSPLIHLRRRDTVTGSGQDSSHLILVTYERKVTTTRKVSIPGI
;
A
#
# COMPACT_ATOMS: atom_id res chain seq x y z
N GLY A 1 1.33 -21.31 -29.98
CA GLY A 1 1.71 -21.94 -28.71
C GLY A 1 0.44 -22.46 -28.11
N ASP A 2 0.34 -23.77 -27.94
CA ASP A 2 -0.88 -24.38 -27.42
C ASP A 2 -0.95 -24.11 -25.91
N THR A 3 -1.92 -23.30 -25.49
CA THR A 3 -2.17 -23.00 -24.08
C THR A 3 -3.15 -24.02 -23.53
N ASN A 4 -2.71 -24.84 -22.57
CA ASN A 4 -3.59 -25.76 -21.85
C ASN A 4 -4.18 -25.06 -20.63
N VAL A 5 -5.52 -24.99 -20.55
CA VAL A 5 -6.22 -24.51 -19.36
C VAL A 5 -6.20 -25.62 -18.31
N ILE A 6 -5.46 -25.39 -17.24
CA ILE A 6 -5.25 -26.34 -16.12
C ILE A 6 -6.30 -26.19 -15.01
N GLY A 7 -7.07 -25.10 -15.04
CA GLY A 7 -8.09 -24.78 -14.04
C GLY A 7 -8.63 -23.38 -14.25
N GLN A 8 -9.73 -23.06 -13.56
CA GLN A 8 -10.38 -21.75 -13.57
C GLN A 8 -10.73 -21.35 -12.14
N PHE A 9 -10.46 -20.10 -11.81
CA PHE A 9 -10.83 -19.49 -10.54
C PHE A 9 -11.82 -18.37 -10.80
N GLU A 10 -12.82 -18.23 -9.94
CA GLU A 10 -13.78 -17.13 -10.01
C GLU A 10 -13.44 -16.06 -8.96
N HIS A 11 -13.74 -14.80 -9.29
CA HIS A 11 -13.60 -13.67 -8.36
C HIS A 11 -12.18 -13.51 -7.79
N VAL A 12 -11.16 -13.62 -8.65
CA VAL A 12 -9.74 -13.49 -8.28
C VAL A 12 -9.34 -12.02 -8.21
N PHE A 13 -8.70 -11.65 -7.10
CA PHE A 13 -8.14 -10.32 -6.87
C PHE A 13 -6.62 -10.30 -7.02
N GLY A 14 -5.95 -11.44 -6.87
CA GLY A 14 -4.50 -11.55 -7.03
C GLY A 14 -4.00 -12.98 -7.07
N LEU A 15 -2.84 -13.17 -7.68
CA LEU A 15 -2.12 -14.43 -7.79
C LEU A 15 -0.68 -14.23 -7.32
N PHE A 16 -0.23 -15.08 -6.40
CA PHE A 16 1.08 -14.91 -5.78
C PHE A 16 1.80 -16.25 -5.74
N TRP A 17 2.93 -16.35 -6.43
CA TRP A 17 3.77 -17.54 -6.44
C TRP A 17 4.61 -17.63 -5.16
N GLY A 18 4.59 -18.80 -4.53
CA GLY A 18 5.43 -19.11 -3.39
C GLY A 18 6.89 -19.28 -3.79
N PRO A 19 7.81 -19.27 -2.81
CA PRO A 19 9.22 -19.46 -3.06
C PRO A 19 9.52 -20.85 -3.63
N LEU A 20 10.51 -20.94 -4.50
CA LEU A 20 11.08 -22.20 -4.95
C LEU A 20 12.13 -22.65 -3.92
N CYS A 21 11.69 -23.32 -2.86
CA CYS A 21 12.58 -23.73 -1.77
C CYS A 21 13.51 -24.90 -2.16
N CYS A 22 13.03 -25.84 -2.98
CA CYS A 22 13.77 -27.04 -3.42
C CYS A 22 13.48 -27.37 -4.89
N SER A 23 14.44 -27.99 -5.59
CA SER A 23 14.35 -28.36 -7.02
C SER A 23 13.20 -29.31 -7.35
N ASP A 24 12.75 -30.09 -6.37
CA ASP A 24 11.72 -31.12 -6.56
C ASP A 24 10.46 -30.87 -5.72
N SER A 25 10.42 -29.75 -4.99
CA SER A 25 9.21 -29.37 -4.27
C SER A 25 8.17 -28.82 -5.24
N PRO A 26 6.91 -29.27 -5.15
CA PRO A 26 5.83 -28.70 -5.93
C PRO A 26 5.70 -27.18 -5.74
N ALA A 27 5.42 -26.47 -6.84
CA ALA A 27 5.22 -25.04 -6.80
C ALA A 27 3.97 -24.70 -5.98
N LEU A 28 4.02 -23.59 -5.25
CA LEU A 28 2.87 -23.08 -4.50
C LEU A 28 2.31 -21.84 -5.17
N LEU A 29 1.00 -21.76 -5.25
CA LEU A 29 0.27 -20.60 -5.74
C LEU A 29 -0.79 -20.20 -4.72
N ALA A 30 -0.69 -18.99 -4.20
CA ALA A 30 -1.78 -18.38 -3.44
C ALA A 30 -2.71 -17.66 -4.42
N VAL A 31 -3.99 -18.01 -4.36
CA VAL A 31 -5.07 -17.36 -5.10
C VAL A 31 -5.85 -16.52 -4.12
N GLN A 32 -5.77 -15.21 -4.29
CA GLN A 32 -6.46 -14.26 -3.44
C GLN A 32 -7.86 -13.97 -3.99
N HIS A 33 -8.86 -14.13 -3.13
CA HIS A 33 -10.23 -13.69 -3.35
C HIS A 33 -10.55 -12.50 -2.43
N LYS A 34 -11.78 -11.98 -2.49
CA LYS A 34 -12.17 -10.79 -1.72
C LYS A 34 -11.94 -10.93 -0.21
N LYS A 35 -12.28 -12.07 0.39
CA LYS A 35 -12.24 -12.31 1.85
C LYS A 35 -11.52 -13.61 2.25
N HIS A 36 -10.93 -14.32 1.30
CA HIS A 36 -10.23 -15.56 1.59
C HIS A 36 -9.09 -15.78 0.59
N VAL A 37 -8.15 -16.64 0.97
CA VAL A 37 -7.05 -17.11 0.14
C VAL A 37 -7.12 -18.63 0.07
N THR A 38 -6.96 -19.18 -1.12
CA THR A 38 -6.68 -20.60 -1.32
C THR A 38 -5.22 -20.78 -1.73
N VAL A 39 -4.57 -21.81 -1.20
CA VAL A 39 -3.21 -22.19 -1.59
C VAL A 39 -3.27 -23.50 -2.37
N TRP A 40 -2.63 -23.49 -3.52
CA TRP A 40 -2.58 -24.59 -4.45
C TRP A 40 -1.16 -25.08 -4.62
N GLN A 41 -1.04 -26.39 -4.68
CA GLN A 41 0.19 -27.08 -5.02
C GLN A 41 0.11 -27.53 -6.49
N LEU A 42 1.12 -27.16 -7.27
CA LEU A 42 1.22 -27.44 -8.69
C LEU A 42 2.48 -28.28 -8.96
N GLN A 43 2.31 -29.44 -9.60
CA GLN A 43 3.40 -30.36 -9.92
C GLN A 43 3.13 -31.06 -11.25
N LEU A 44 4.17 -31.28 -12.06
CA LEU A 44 4.04 -32.17 -13.22
C LEU A 44 3.90 -33.63 -12.77
N SER A 45 2.99 -34.35 -13.41
CA SER A 45 2.78 -35.79 -13.17
C SER A 45 4.04 -36.56 -13.57
N ALA A 46 4.51 -37.42 -12.66
CA ALA A 46 5.60 -38.35 -12.97
C ALA A 46 5.16 -39.52 -13.87
N LEU A 47 3.84 -39.77 -13.94
CA LEU A 47 3.26 -40.91 -14.68
C LEU A 47 2.79 -40.52 -16.08
N GLU A 48 2.37 -39.28 -16.27
CA GLU A 48 1.77 -38.78 -17.52
C GLU A 48 2.55 -37.55 -18.01
N GLN A 49 3.10 -37.65 -19.21
CA GLN A 49 3.88 -36.57 -19.80
C GLN A 49 3.01 -35.33 -20.03
N ASN A 50 3.52 -34.16 -19.64
CA ASN A 50 2.87 -32.85 -19.78
C ASN A 50 1.53 -32.69 -19.03
N LYS A 51 1.22 -33.57 -18.08
CA LYS A 51 0.06 -33.39 -17.20
C LYS A 51 0.46 -32.62 -15.95
N LEU A 52 -0.21 -31.50 -15.70
CA LEU A 52 -0.07 -30.77 -14.45
C LEU A 52 -1.11 -31.26 -13.43
N LEU A 53 -0.65 -31.59 -12.23
CA LEU A 53 -1.46 -31.92 -11.08
C LEU A 53 -1.60 -30.66 -10.22
N CYS A 54 -2.84 -30.30 -9.90
CA CYS A 54 -3.19 -29.14 -9.08
C CYS A 54 -4.01 -29.63 -7.88
N THR A 55 -3.51 -29.39 -6.67
CA THR A 55 -4.19 -29.78 -5.42
C THR A 55 -4.28 -28.58 -4.50
N GLN A 56 -5.48 -28.24 -4.04
CA GLN A 56 -5.66 -27.23 -3.00
C GLN A 56 -5.16 -27.81 -1.66
N THR A 57 -4.23 -27.13 -1.00
CA THR A 57 -3.61 -27.59 0.26
C THR A 57 -4.10 -26.82 1.48
N CYS A 58 -4.49 -25.56 1.29
CA CYS A 58 -4.88 -24.68 2.37
C CYS A 58 -5.95 -23.69 1.92
N GLU A 59 -6.85 -23.35 2.83
CA GLU A 59 -7.82 -22.27 2.67
C GLU A 59 -7.88 -21.45 3.96
N MET A 60 -7.81 -20.12 3.81
CA MET A 60 -7.94 -19.21 4.92
C MET A 60 -8.92 -18.09 4.60
N SER A 61 -9.94 -17.96 5.43
CA SER A 61 -10.91 -16.87 5.38
C SER A 61 -10.65 -15.85 6.47
N GLU A 62 -10.83 -14.58 6.14
CA GLU A 62 -10.78 -13.46 7.09
C GLU A 62 -12.15 -12.78 7.16
N PRO A 63 -12.51 -12.20 8.32
CA PRO A 63 -13.78 -11.48 8.47
C PRO A 63 -13.84 -10.22 7.60
N PHE A 64 -12.68 -9.59 7.39
CA PHE A 64 -12.51 -8.37 6.60
C PHE A 64 -11.95 -8.68 5.21
N PRO A 65 -12.25 -7.83 4.21
CA PRO A 65 -11.62 -7.94 2.90
C PRO A 65 -10.09 -7.91 2.97
N LEU A 66 -9.47 -8.72 2.13
CA LEU A 66 -8.02 -8.76 1.96
C LEU A 66 -7.54 -7.49 1.24
N LEU A 67 -6.34 -7.03 1.55
CA LEU A 67 -5.70 -5.93 0.83
C LEU A 67 -5.33 -6.35 -0.60
N SER A 68 -5.18 -5.42 -1.54
CA SER A 68 -4.76 -5.72 -2.91
C SER A 68 -3.36 -6.36 -2.96
N GLN A 69 -2.44 -5.92 -2.10
CA GLN A 69 -1.15 -6.57 -1.82
C GLN A 69 -1.26 -7.44 -0.55
N GLY A 70 -2.35 -8.21 -0.48
CA GLY A 70 -2.77 -8.89 0.74
C GLY A 70 -2.10 -10.23 0.97
N CYS A 71 -1.29 -10.74 0.04
CA CYS A 71 -0.61 -12.02 0.15
C CYS A 71 0.89 -11.81 -0.05
N VAL A 72 1.68 -12.15 0.98
CA VAL A 72 3.14 -11.94 0.98
C VAL A 72 3.82 -13.23 1.42
N TRP A 73 4.46 -13.90 0.48
CA TRP A 73 5.22 -15.11 0.72
C TRP A 73 6.52 -14.81 1.47
N HIS A 74 6.85 -15.67 2.43
CA HIS A 74 8.19 -15.69 3.02
C HIS A 74 9.22 -16.05 1.94
N PRO A 75 10.39 -15.40 1.88
CA PRO A 75 11.31 -15.53 0.74
C PRO A 75 11.97 -16.91 0.63
N LYS A 76 11.99 -17.68 1.72
CA LYS A 76 12.77 -18.94 1.83
C LYS A 76 12.00 -20.14 2.38
N LEU A 77 10.74 -19.95 2.77
CA LEU A 77 9.95 -20.96 3.47
C LEU A 77 8.53 -20.94 2.91
N ASP A 78 7.85 -22.08 2.97
CA ASP A 78 6.45 -22.21 2.57
C ASP A 78 5.52 -21.60 3.64
N ILE A 79 5.66 -20.29 3.83
CA ILE A 79 4.93 -19.48 4.80
C ILE A 79 4.30 -18.31 4.05
N LEU A 80 3.01 -18.08 4.29
CA LEU A 80 2.26 -17.01 3.66
C LEU A 80 1.73 -16.05 4.71
N ALA A 81 2.10 -14.77 4.62
CA ALA A 81 1.43 -13.70 5.33
C ALA A 81 0.22 -13.23 4.53
N VAL A 82 -0.92 -13.08 5.20
CA VAL A 82 -2.18 -12.60 4.64
C VAL A 82 -2.65 -11.38 5.41
N LEU A 83 -2.99 -10.32 4.68
CA LEU A 83 -3.26 -9.00 5.24
C LEU A 83 -4.69 -8.54 4.93
N THR A 84 -5.34 -8.02 5.96
CA THR A 84 -6.56 -7.21 5.84
C THR A 84 -6.23 -5.78 6.27
N LYS A 85 -7.20 -4.87 6.19
CA LYS A 85 -7.04 -3.51 6.74
C LYS A 85 -6.73 -3.48 8.26
N ARG A 86 -6.96 -4.57 9.02
CA ARG A 86 -6.87 -4.57 10.49
C ARG A 86 -5.93 -5.63 11.06
N ASP A 87 -5.84 -6.77 10.41
CA ASP A 87 -5.10 -7.94 10.89
C ASP A 87 -4.06 -8.39 9.87
N THR A 88 -2.96 -8.95 10.40
CA THR A 88 -1.98 -9.73 9.65
C THR A 88 -1.93 -11.15 10.22
N SER A 89 -2.24 -12.14 9.39
CA SER A 89 -2.18 -13.57 9.72
C SER A 89 -1.01 -14.22 8.99
N VAL A 90 -0.25 -15.09 9.65
CA VAL A 90 0.85 -15.86 9.05
C VAL A 90 0.48 -17.34 9.07
N LEU A 91 0.27 -17.90 7.88
CA LEU A 91 0.07 -19.33 7.63
C LEU A 91 1.45 -19.99 7.51
N PHE A 92 1.80 -20.86 8.45
CA PHE A 92 3.15 -21.44 8.52
C PHE A 92 3.23 -22.93 8.17
N SER A 93 2.11 -23.52 7.77
CA SER A 93 1.98 -24.94 7.42
C SER A 93 1.21 -25.13 6.11
N VAL A 94 1.37 -24.21 5.14
CA VAL A 94 0.51 -24.08 3.94
C VAL A 94 0.38 -25.35 3.08
N ARG A 95 1.32 -26.29 3.18
CA ARG A 95 1.30 -27.58 2.46
C ARG A 95 0.49 -28.68 3.14
N VAL A 96 0.27 -28.55 4.45
CA VAL A 96 -0.25 -29.63 5.30
C VAL A 96 -1.59 -29.27 5.90
N ASP A 97 -1.73 -28.06 6.47
CA ASP A 97 -2.95 -27.62 7.13
C ASP A 97 -3.11 -26.08 7.14
N ASN A 98 -4.18 -25.62 7.79
CA ASN A 98 -4.55 -24.20 7.89
C ASN A 98 -4.02 -23.53 9.17
N ARG A 99 -2.95 -24.06 9.80
CA ARG A 99 -2.40 -23.44 11.02
C ARG A 99 -1.86 -22.05 10.72
N ARG A 100 -2.21 -21.12 11.60
CA ARG A 100 -1.83 -19.72 11.50
C ARG A 100 -1.59 -19.10 12.85
N ILE A 101 -0.86 -17.99 12.83
CA ILE A 101 -0.70 -17.07 13.96
C ILE A 101 -1.02 -15.64 13.50
N LYS A 102 -1.62 -14.82 14.35
CA LYS A 102 -1.84 -13.40 14.06
C LYS A 102 -0.72 -12.56 14.66
N ALA A 103 -0.31 -11.52 13.94
CA ALA A 103 0.52 -10.48 14.52
C ALA A 103 -0.25 -9.76 15.63
N ASP A 104 0.38 -9.57 16.79
CA ASP A 104 -0.16 -8.74 17.88
C ASP A 104 0.00 -7.26 17.49
N ILE A 105 -0.98 -6.74 16.74
CA ILE A 105 -1.01 -5.35 16.28
C ILE A 105 -1.58 -4.50 17.41
N LYS A 106 -0.69 -3.77 18.07
CA LYS A 106 -1.03 -2.79 19.10
C LYS A 106 -1.12 -1.41 18.48
N GLY A 107 -2.29 -0.80 18.52
CA GLY A 107 -2.50 0.59 18.09
C GLY A 107 -3.75 0.78 17.22
N SER A 108 -4.09 2.04 16.99
CA SER A 108 -5.18 2.44 16.09
C SER A 108 -4.57 2.86 14.74
N GLY A 109 -4.72 2.02 13.73
CA GLY A 109 -4.23 2.31 12.38
C GLY A 109 -4.67 1.23 11.40
N LEU A 110 -4.75 1.60 10.12
CA LEU A 110 -5.05 0.67 9.05
C LEU A 110 -3.76 0.16 8.41
N ILE A 111 -3.76 -1.13 8.10
CA ILE A 111 -2.66 -1.76 7.38
C ILE A 111 -2.77 -1.40 5.89
N HIS A 112 -1.64 -1.04 5.28
CA HIS A 112 -1.56 -0.69 3.86
C HIS A 112 -0.89 -1.78 3.03
N CYS A 113 0.24 -2.28 3.49
CA CYS A 113 1.04 -3.30 2.82
C CYS A 113 1.99 -3.96 3.83
N ALA A 114 2.65 -5.03 3.42
CA ALA A 114 3.71 -5.65 4.19
C ALA A 114 4.74 -6.30 3.25
N CYS A 115 5.92 -6.57 3.78
CA CYS A 115 6.94 -7.37 3.12
C CYS A 115 7.75 -8.15 4.15
N TRP A 116 8.25 -9.32 3.75
CA TRP A 116 9.30 -10.02 4.48
C TRP A 116 10.66 -9.41 4.11
N THR A 117 11.56 -9.26 5.06
CA THR A 117 12.98 -9.01 4.75
C THR A 117 13.55 -10.19 3.97
N LYS A 118 14.51 -9.96 3.06
CA LYS A 118 15.04 -11.03 2.19
C LYS A 118 15.67 -12.18 2.98
N ASP A 119 16.21 -11.89 4.16
CA ASP A 119 16.76 -12.92 5.03
C ASP A 119 15.68 -13.87 5.59
N GLY A 120 14.40 -13.47 5.56
CA GLY A 120 13.23 -14.19 6.09
C GLY A 120 12.98 -13.98 7.58
N THR A 121 13.82 -13.22 8.28
CA THR A 121 13.75 -13.17 9.74
C THR A 121 12.65 -12.24 10.26
N ARG A 122 12.20 -11.31 9.44
CA ARG A 122 11.35 -10.20 9.86
C ARG A 122 10.23 -9.94 8.86
N LEU A 123 9.00 -9.90 9.37
CA LEU A 123 7.84 -9.36 8.66
C LEU A 123 7.69 -7.88 9.04
N VAL A 124 7.69 -7.00 8.04
CA VAL A 124 7.46 -5.57 8.22
C VAL A 124 6.07 -5.24 7.70
N VAL A 125 5.26 -4.60 8.53
CA VAL A 125 3.87 -4.24 8.24
C VAL A 125 3.75 -2.71 8.26
N ALA A 126 3.29 -2.11 7.18
CA ALA A 126 3.04 -0.68 7.11
C ALA A 126 1.66 -0.34 7.67
N ILE A 127 1.62 0.50 8.71
CA ILE A 127 0.41 0.95 9.39
C ILE A 127 0.44 2.48 9.47
N GLY A 128 -0.44 3.15 8.72
CA GLY A 128 -0.41 4.61 8.60
C GLY A 128 0.95 5.12 8.07
N SER A 129 1.65 5.91 8.87
CA SER A 129 3.00 6.42 8.56
C SER A 129 4.13 5.61 9.18
N ALA A 130 3.84 4.47 9.82
CA ALA A 130 4.83 3.71 10.57
C ALA A 130 5.04 2.29 10.01
N LEU A 131 6.27 1.82 10.14
CA LEU A 131 6.65 0.43 9.93
C LEU A 131 6.62 -0.30 11.25
N HIS A 132 5.74 -1.29 11.36
CA HIS A 132 5.67 -2.21 12.47
C HIS A 132 6.48 -3.45 12.14
N SER A 133 7.34 -3.87 13.06
CA SER A 133 8.31 -4.91 12.80
C SER A 133 8.10 -6.12 13.70
N TYR A 134 7.98 -7.29 13.07
CA TYR A 134 7.73 -8.56 13.73
C TYR A 134 8.81 -9.58 13.35
N ILE A 135 9.36 -10.27 14.34
CA ILE A 135 10.36 -11.32 14.19
C ILE A 135 9.66 -12.66 14.10
N TRP A 136 9.98 -13.42 13.05
CA TRP A 136 9.52 -14.79 12.88
C TRP A 136 10.47 -15.76 13.58
N ASN A 137 9.90 -16.65 14.40
CA ASN A 137 10.61 -17.75 15.03
C ASN A 137 10.10 -19.07 14.48
N ASP A 138 10.87 -19.67 13.58
CA ASP A 138 10.47 -20.91 12.91
C ASP A 138 10.46 -22.13 13.85
N ILE A 139 11.23 -22.11 14.94
CA ILE A 139 11.27 -23.21 15.92
C ILE A 139 9.96 -23.23 16.72
N HIS A 140 9.53 -22.07 17.20
CA HIS A 140 8.34 -21.93 18.04
C HIS A 140 7.06 -21.62 17.24
N LYS A 141 7.17 -21.48 15.91
CA LYS A 141 6.11 -21.03 15.00
C LYS A 141 5.40 -19.78 15.53
N SER A 142 6.20 -18.80 15.96
CA SER A 142 5.71 -17.58 16.59
C SER A 142 6.14 -16.33 15.85
N LEU A 143 5.30 -15.30 15.94
CA LEU A 143 5.52 -13.99 15.35
C LEU A 143 5.42 -12.94 16.48
N VAL A 144 6.54 -12.29 16.80
CA VAL A 144 6.63 -11.40 17.97
C VAL A 144 7.13 -10.04 17.53
N ALA A 145 6.55 -8.96 18.06
CA ALA A 145 7.05 -7.61 17.81
C ALA A 145 8.54 -7.51 18.17
N CYS A 146 9.32 -6.83 17.34
CA CYS A 146 10.75 -6.68 17.57
C CYS A 146 11.01 -5.96 18.90
N SER A 147 11.89 -6.49 19.74
CA SER A 147 12.21 -5.87 21.03
C SER A 147 12.92 -4.54 20.88
N PHE A 148 13.67 -4.36 19.78
CA PHE A 148 14.37 -3.13 19.45
C PHE A 148 13.67 -2.42 18.28
N CYS A 149 13.22 -1.19 18.51
CA CYS A 149 12.48 -0.39 17.52
C CYS A 149 11.33 -1.20 16.84
N PRO A 150 10.33 -1.68 17.61
CA PRO A 150 9.17 -2.40 17.05
C PRO A 150 8.37 -1.55 16.07
N ILE A 151 8.39 -0.23 16.23
CA ILE A 151 7.67 0.74 15.42
C ILE A 151 8.67 1.80 14.99
N PHE A 152 8.72 2.07 13.69
CA PHE A 152 9.54 3.11 13.08
C PHE A 152 8.67 4.04 12.24
N ASP A 153 8.50 5.29 12.67
CA ASP A 153 7.73 6.29 11.92
C ASP A 153 8.57 6.83 10.75
N VAL A 154 8.04 6.75 9.54
CA VAL A 154 8.71 7.27 8.34
C VAL A 154 8.36 8.73 8.05
N GLY A 155 7.37 9.28 8.76
CA GLY A 155 6.97 10.70 8.69
C GLY A 155 6.10 11.06 7.48
N GLY A 156 5.50 10.08 6.81
CA GLY A 156 4.57 10.27 5.69
C GLY A 156 3.71 9.03 5.47
N TYR A 157 2.55 9.19 4.83
CA TYR A 157 1.65 8.07 4.55
C TYR A 157 2.33 7.05 3.64
N ILE A 158 2.40 5.78 4.06
CA ILE A 158 3.12 4.74 3.33
C ILE A 158 2.21 4.16 2.25
N CYS A 159 2.65 4.21 0.99
CA CYS A 159 1.89 3.65 -0.13
C CYS A 159 2.37 2.25 -0.54
N ALA A 160 3.67 1.97 -0.40
CA ALA A 160 4.25 0.68 -0.75
C ALA A 160 5.54 0.42 0.03
N ILE A 161 5.82 -0.85 0.31
CA ILE A 161 7.09 -1.30 0.85
C ILE A 161 7.58 -2.54 0.09
N GLU A 162 8.89 -2.66 -0.08
CA GLU A 162 9.50 -3.79 -0.78
C GLU A 162 10.88 -4.12 -0.18
N ALA A 163 11.23 -5.41 -0.12
CA ALA A 163 12.53 -5.81 0.41
C ALA A 163 13.66 -5.60 -0.60
N THR A 164 14.70 -4.85 -0.22
CA THR A 164 15.83 -4.54 -1.12
C THR A 164 17.10 -5.29 -0.77
N GLY A 165 17.33 -5.57 0.50
CA GLY A 165 18.50 -6.32 1.01
C GLY A 165 18.11 -7.31 2.11
N GLU A 166 19.10 -8.03 2.65
CA GLU A 166 18.87 -9.09 3.67
C GLU A 166 18.01 -8.60 4.83
N ALA A 167 18.33 -7.43 5.39
CA ALA A 167 17.56 -6.79 6.46
C ALA A 167 17.14 -5.36 6.11
N GLN A 168 16.90 -5.07 4.83
CA GLN A 168 16.57 -3.73 4.34
C GLN A 168 15.26 -3.72 3.55
N VAL A 169 14.46 -2.68 3.79
CA VAL A 169 13.19 -2.42 3.10
C VAL A 169 13.23 -1.03 2.48
N ALA A 170 12.78 -0.91 1.24
CA ALA A 170 12.44 0.36 0.60
C ALA A 170 10.99 0.71 0.90
N VAL A 171 10.73 1.98 1.15
CA VAL A 171 9.42 2.54 1.49
C VAL A 171 9.15 3.72 0.59
N ALA A 172 8.02 3.68 -0.10
CA ALA A 172 7.49 4.82 -0.83
C ALA A 172 6.40 5.49 0.01
N THR A 173 6.47 6.82 0.13
CA THR A 173 5.43 7.62 0.80
C THR A 173 4.62 8.42 -0.22
N GLU A 174 3.38 8.70 0.13
CA GLU A 174 2.54 9.61 -0.65
C GLU A 174 3.02 11.06 -0.55
N LEU A 175 2.64 11.86 -1.53
CA LEU A 175 2.77 13.31 -1.50
C LEU A 175 1.73 13.87 -0.51
N PRO A 176 2.08 14.80 0.40
CA PRO A 176 1.13 15.35 1.37
C PRO A 176 0.19 16.35 0.70
N LEU A 177 -0.77 15.84 -0.09
CA LEU A 177 -1.74 16.63 -0.84
C LEU A 177 -2.63 17.49 0.06
N ASP A 178 -2.83 17.07 1.31
CA ASP A 178 -3.53 17.83 2.32
C ASP A 178 -2.83 19.13 2.67
N LYS A 179 -1.50 19.08 2.80
CA LYS A 179 -0.67 20.25 3.07
C LYS A 179 -0.52 21.13 1.82
N LEU A 180 -0.40 20.51 0.65
CA LEU A 180 -0.17 21.22 -0.61
C LEU A 180 -1.42 21.92 -1.16
N CYS A 181 -2.55 21.23 -1.12
CA CYS A 181 -3.78 21.67 -1.79
C CYS A 181 -4.88 22.10 -0.82
N GLY A 182 -4.66 22.01 0.50
CA GLY A 182 -5.70 22.23 1.50
C GLY A 182 -6.87 21.24 1.38
N LEU A 183 -6.64 20.10 0.72
CA LEU A 183 -7.63 19.03 0.54
C LEU A 183 -7.63 18.15 1.79
N ASN A 184 -8.79 17.78 2.33
CA ASN A 184 -8.86 16.70 3.30
C ASN A 184 -8.60 15.34 2.61
N ALA A 185 -7.35 15.10 2.19
CA ALA A 185 -6.94 13.95 1.38
C ALA A 185 -7.03 12.61 2.16
N GLY A 186 -7.09 12.67 3.50
CA GLY A 186 -7.22 11.49 4.37
C GLY A 186 -8.54 10.72 4.25
N ILE A 187 -9.46 11.12 3.36
CA ILE A 187 -10.77 10.49 3.16
C ILE A 187 -10.97 10.00 1.71
N ALA A 188 -10.11 10.38 0.76
CA ALA A 188 -10.38 10.18 -0.68
C ALA A 188 -10.16 8.73 -1.19
N PHE A 189 -9.53 7.85 -0.40
CA PHE A 189 -9.31 6.44 -0.78
C PHE A 189 -10.25 5.44 -0.08
N ASP A 190 -11.13 5.90 0.80
CA ASP A 190 -12.22 5.09 1.33
C ASP A 190 -13.51 5.43 0.57
N LEU A 191 -13.65 4.86 -0.63
CA LEU A 191 -14.94 4.85 -1.33
C LEU A 191 -15.89 3.86 -0.61
N PRO A 192 -17.03 4.30 -0.05
CA PRO A 192 -18.02 3.38 0.46
C PRO A 192 -18.75 2.75 -0.74
N THR A 193 -18.71 1.42 -0.85
CA THR A 193 -19.68 0.70 -1.70
C THR A 193 -21.07 0.89 -1.11
N GLU A 194 -21.88 1.66 -1.85
CA GLU A 194 -23.35 1.63 -1.93
C GLU A 194 -24.13 1.51 -0.61
N THR A 195 -24.60 2.65 -0.11
CA THR A 195 -25.81 2.70 0.72
C THR A 195 -27.04 2.78 -0.19
N GLU A 196 -27.85 1.72 -0.18
CA GLU A 196 -29.23 1.77 -0.61
C GLU A 196 -29.99 2.81 0.22
N ALA A 197 -30.73 3.66 -0.49
CA ALA A 197 -31.58 4.69 0.05
C ALA A 197 -32.81 4.10 0.75
N MET A 198 -33.17 4.62 1.92
CA MET A 198 -34.58 4.83 2.26
C MET A 198 -34.78 6.16 2.99
N GLN A 199 -35.72 6.91 2.44
CA GLN A 199 -36.20 8.23 2.81
C GLN A 199 -36.98 8.24 4.13
N GLY A 200 -37.08 9.41 4.77
CA GLY A 200 -38.01 9.62 5.88
C GLY A 200 -38.04 11.03 6.47
N HIS A 201 -38.56 11.99 5.69
CA HIS A 201 -39.33 13.21 6.02
C HIS A 201 -39.30 13.87 7.42
N GLY A 202 -39.22 15.23 7.37
CA GLY A 202 -39.82 16.19 8.32
C GLY A 202 -38.80 16.98 9.15
N SER A 203 -38.87 18.28 9.44
CA SER A 203 -39.63 19.46 9.01
C SER A 203 -39.20 20.63 9.94
N HIS A 204 -39.25 21.87 9.44
CA HIS A 204 -39.51 23.13 10.18
C HIS A 204 -38.39 23.95 10.92
N MET A 205 -38.14 25.16 10.35
CA MET A 205 -37.97 26.54 10.93
C MET A 205 -36.75 26.85 11.82
N SER A 206 -36.17 28.06 11.92
CA SER A 206 -36.48 29.47 11.57
C SER A 206 -35.13 30.23 11.40
N ASP A 207 -34.92 31.08 10.39
CA ASP A 207 -35.12 32.56 10.38
C ASP A 207 -34.26 33.36 11.38
N ASP A 208 -33.28 34.13 10.91
CA ASP A 208 -33.19 35.59 11.13
C ASP A 208 -32.04 36.25 10.32
N ASP A 209 -32.31 37.49 9.92
CA ASP A 209 -31.65 38.39 8.98
C ASP A 209 -30.30 38.99 9.44
N SER A 210 -29.47 39.43 8.49
CA SER A 210 -29.05 40.85 8.40
C SER A 210 -28.02 41.14 7.29
N LEU A 211 -28.24 42.29 6.67
CA LEU A 211 -27.75 42.77 5.38
C LEU A 211 -26.51 43.71 5.48
N LEU A 212 -25.87 43.88 4.31
CA LEU A 212 -25.21 45.09 3.76
C LEU A 212 -23.67 45.11 3.59
N GLU A 213 -23.29 45.05 2.29
CA GLU A 213 -22.37 45.90 1.52
C GLU A 213 -20.97 46.27 2.07
N SER A 214 -19.92 46.06 1.25
CA SER A 214 -19.35 47.13 0.40
C SER A 214 -17.97 46.80 -0.20
N ARG A 215 -17.83 47.19 -1.49
CA ARG A 215 -16.63 47.70 -2.19
C ARG A 215 -15.52 46.78 -2.71
N ARG A 216 -15.59 46.62 -4.05
CA ARG A 216 -14.52 46.57 -5.06
C ARG A 216 -13.27 47.39 -4.72
N LYS A 217 -12.08 46.85 -5.06
CA LYS A 217 -10.98 47.58 -5.71
C LYS A 217 -9.98 46.63 -6.38
N SER A 218 -9.82 46.81 -7.68
CA SER A 218 -8.80 46.27 -8.58
C SER A 218 -7.46 46.98 -8.39
N PHE A 219 -6.34 46.31 -8.70
CA PHE A 219 -5.15 46.94 -9.28
C PHE A 219 -4.30 45.90 -10.04
N GLU A 220 -4.13 46.15 -11.34
CA GLU A 220 -3.14 45.54 -12.23
C GLU A 220 -1.74 46.09 -11.93
N SER A 221 -0.70 45.26 -12.11
CA SER A 221 0.64 45.77 -12.38
C SER A 221 1.45 44.70 -13.13
N GLU A 222 1.56 44.91 -14.44
CA GLU A 222 2.55 44.29 -15.31
C GLU A 222 3.95 44.82 -14.96
N ARG A 223 4.96 43.95 -14.90
CA ARG A 223 6.37 44.35 -15.14
C ARG A 223 7.26 43.19 -15.56
N SER A 224 7.64 43.24 -16.84
CA SER A 224 8.96 43.00 -17.46
C SER A 224 9.86 41.86 -16.98
N TYR A 225 10.10 40.93 -17.91
CA TYR A 225 11.09 39.84 -17.87
C TYR A 225 12.52 40.33 -18.20
N ILE A 226 13.51 39.82 -17.46
CA ILE A 226 14.92 39.71 -17.89
C ILE A 226 15.34 38.26 -17.59
N PRO A 227 15.92 37.49 -18.54
CA PRO A 227 16.31 36.11 -18.29
C PRO A 227 17.74 36.06 -17.71
N SER A 228 17.90 35.52 -16.50
CA SER A 228 19.22 35.08 -16.01
C SER A 228 19.35 33.57 -16.20
N SER A 229 20.48 33.16 -16.77
CA SER A 229 20.88 31.78 -17.07
C SER A 229 20.82 30.86 -15.84
N GLY A 230 19.85 29.95 -15.86
CA GLY A 230 19.69 28.80 -14.96
C GLY A 230 19.12 27.61 -15.76
N PRO A 231 19.14 26.38 -15.22
CA PRO A 231 18.72 25.19 -15.95
C PRO A 231 17.27 25.34 -16.39
N LEU A 232 17.03 25.05 -17.67
CA LEU A 232 15.76 25.30 -18.35
C LEU A 232 14.63 24.47 -17.71
N ASP A 233 13.72 25.15 -17.00
CA ASP A 233 12.53 24.54 -16.44
C ASP A 233 11.51 24.22 -17.55
N LEU A 234 11.38 22.94 -17.88
CA LEU A 234 10.47 22.43 -18.92
C LEU A 234 9.02 22.29 -18.43
N THR A 235 8.72 22.59 -17.17
CA THR A 235 7.36 22.47 -16.59
C THR A 235 6.36 23.38 -17.31
N HIS A 236 6.83 24.52 -17.85
CA HIS A 236 6.01 25.44 -18.64
C HIS A 236 5.65 24.95 -20.05
N LEU A 237 6.36 23.95 -20.59
CA LEU A 237 6.12 23.42 -21.94
C LEU A 237 4.91 22.47 -21.99
N LEU A 238 4.58 21.82 -20.87
CA LEU A 238 3.37 20.99 -20.75
C LEU A 238 2.11 21.83 -20.50
N ALA A 239 2.26 22.99 -19.86
CA ALA A 239 1.15 23.88 -19.51
C ALA A 239 0.49 24.57 -20.72
N ARG A 240 1.16 24.62 -21.89
CA ARG A 240 0.62 25.27 -23.10
C ARG A 240 -0.12 24.34 -24.06
N HIS A 241 -0.18 23.02 -23.80
CA HIS A 241 -0.84 22.07 -24.71
C HIS A 241 -2.28 21.68 -24.34
N ARG A 242 -2.93 22.30 -23.33
CA ARG A 242 -4.35 22.02 -23.07
C ARG A 242 -5.18 23.29 -22.97
N ARG A 243 -5.81 23.66 -24.09
CA ARG A 243 -7.07 24.42 -24.11
C ARG A 243 -8.22 23.50 -23.64
N SER A 244 -8.16 23.01 -22.40
CA SER A 244 -9.30 22.35 -21.77
C SER A 244 -9.72 23.20 -20.59
N ASP A 245 -10.91 23.81 -20.71
CA ASP A 245 -11.60 24.48 -19.60
C ASP A 245 -11.61 23.58 -18.36
N PRO A 246 -11.23 24.09 -17.18
CA PRO A 246 -11.38 23.31 -15.96
C PRO A 246 -12.87 23.25 -15.58
N SER A 247 -13.40 22.03 -15.48
CA SER A 247 -14.71 21.75 -14.89
C SER A 247 -14.82 22.36 -13.47
N PRO A 248 -16.00 22.85 -13.04
CA PRO A 248 -16.15 23.66 -11.83
C PRO A 248 -16.06 22.86 -10.51
N LEU A 249 -15.71 21.58 -10.54
CA LEU A 249 -15.79 20.69 -9.37
C LEU A 249 -14.50 20.61 -8.55
N ILE A 250 -13.38 21.17 -9.00
CA ILE A 250 -12.13 21.18 -8.22
C ILE A 250 -11.40 22.51 -8.38
N HIS A 251 -11.62 23.44 -7.45
CA HIS A 251 -10.82 24.66 -7.33
C HIS A 251 -9.46 24.35 -6.68
N LEU A 252 -8.53 23.75 -7.44
CA LEU A 252 -7.13 23.69 -7.02
C LEU A 252 -6.55 25.11 -7.07
N ARG A 253 -6.39 25.75 -5.91
CA ARG A 253 -5.59 26.98 -5.83
C ARG A 253 -4.13 26.62 -6.00
N ARG A 254 -3.57 26.97 -7.17
CA ARG A 254 -2.13 26.88 -7.43
C ARG A 254 -1.39 27.75 -6.41
N ARG A 255 -0.69 27.12 -5.47
CA ARG A 255 0.22 27.78 -4.54
C ARG A 255 1.64 27.48 -5.01
N ASP A 256 2.24 28.40 -5.75
CA ASP A 256 3.61 28.29 -6.29
C ASP A 256 4.70 28.47 -5.21
N THR A 257 4.49 27.96 -3.99
CA THR A 257 5.51 27.97 -2.94
C THR A 257 5.92 26.54 -2.63
N VAL A 258 6.73 25.94 -3.51
CA VAL A 258 7.59 24.83 -3.11
C VAL A 258 8.53 25.39 -2.06
N THR A 259 8.25 25.13 -0.79
CA THR A 259 9.20 25.48 0.24
C THR A 259 10.38 24.54 0.02
N GLY A 260 11.60 25.06 -0.19
CA GLY A 260 12.80 24.23 -0.40
C GLY A 260 13.20 23.33 0.79
N SER A 261 12.27 23.08 1.72
CA SER A 261 12.42 22.30 2.95
C SER A 261 12.24 20.78 2.74
N GLY A 262 11.77 20.35 1.55
CA GLY A 262 11.49 18.93 1.26
C GLY A 262 10.28 18.34 1.99
N GLN A 263 9.56 19.14 2.80
CA GLN A 263 8.34 18.73 3.50
C GLN A 263 7.13 18.56 2.58
N ASP A 264 7.25 19.09 1.35
CA ASP A 264 6.22 19.15 0.32
C ASP A 264 6.43 18.05 -0.75
N SER A 265 7.20 16.99 -0.45
CA SER A 265 7.59 15.94 -1.39
C SER A 265 7.12 14.56 -0.94
N SER A 266 6.89 13.67 -1.90
CA SER A 266 6.88 12.23 -1.63
C SER A 266 8.32 11.75 -1.43
N HIS A 267 8.49 10.59 -0.83
CA HIS A 267 9.82 10.11 -0.46
C HIS A 267 10.00 8.63 -0.79
N LEU A 268 11.21 8.30 -1.23
CA LEU A 268 11.73 6.94 -1.20
C LEU A 268 12.72 6.83 -0.04
N ILE A 269 12.44 5.93 0.89
CA ILE A 269 13.19 5.76 2.12
C ILE A 269 13.69 4.32 2.19
N LEU A 270 15.00 4.14 2.36
CA LEU A 270 15.59 2.85 2.70
C LEU A 270 15.68 2.76 4.22
N VAL A 271 15.08 1.73 4.80
CA VAL A 271 15.14 1.41 6.23
C VAL A 271 15.90 0.11 6.40
N THR A 272 17.01 0.14 7.12
CA THR A 272 17.84 -1.04 7.40
C THR A 272 17.72 -1.42 8.86
N TYR A 273 17.33 -2.67 9.12
CA TYR A 273 17.14 -3.24 10.44
C TYR A 273 18.39 -4.00 10.87
N GLU A 274 19.31 -3.33 11.55
CA GLU A 274 20.44 -4.00 12.18
C GLU A 274 20.05 -4.51 13.57
N ARG A 275 20.84 -5.43 14.13
CA ARG A 275 20.50 -6.10 15.40
C ARG A 275 20.21 -5.14 16.57
N LYS A 276 20.81 -3.95 16.57
CA LYS A 276 20.71 -2.97 17.66
C LYS A 276 20.54 -1.53 17.17
N VAL A 277 20.37 -1.33 15.86
CA VAL A 277 20.25 0.01 15.26
C VAL A 277 19.31 -0.08 14.07
N THR A 278 18.48 0.94 13.89
CA THR A 278 17.71 1.14 12.66
C THR A 278 18.33 2.33 11.94
N THR A 279 18.83 2.13 10.72
CA THR A 279 19.42 3.21 9.91
C THR A 279 18.52 3.53 8.73
N THR A 280 18.48 4.81 8.35
CA THR A 280 17.67 5.26 7.21
C THR A 280 18.44 6.11 6.22
N ARG A 281 18.03 6.01 4.95
CA ARG A 281 18.45 6.90 3.87
C ARG A 281 17.21 7.37 3.13
N LYS A 282 17.06 8.67 2.92
CA LYS A 282 15.85 9.28 2.40
C LYS A 282 16.17 10.12 1.17
N VAL A 283 15.42 9.92 0.10
CA VAL A 283 15.47 10.71 -1.13
C VAL A 283 14.09 11.32 -1.36
N SER A 284 14.04 12.64 -1.57
CA SER A 284 12.80 13.34 -1.93
C SER A 284 12.52 13.16 -3.41
N ILE A 285 11.27 12.80 -3.71
CA ILE A 285 10.74 12.71 -5.07
C ILE A 285 9.84 13.93 -5.25
N PRO A 286 10.21 14.91 -6.08
CA PRO A 286 9.33 16.04 -6.35
C PRO A 286 8.06 15.53 -7.03
N GLY A 287 6.91 16.13 -6.69
CA GLY A 287 5.65 15.83 -7.37
C GLY A 287 5.78 16.13 -8.87
N ILE A 288 5.26 15.21 -9.70
CA ILE A 288 5.17 15.38 -11.16
C ILE A 288 4.10 16.42 -11.49
#